data_AF-A0A928G862-F1
#
_entry.id   AF-A0A928G862-F1
#
_cell.length_a   1.000
_cell.length_b   1.000
_cell.length_c   1.000
_cell.angle_alpha   90.00
_cell.angle_beta   90.00
_cell.angle_gamma   90.00
#
_symmetry.space_group_name_H-M   'P 1'
#
loop_
_entity.id
_entity.type
_entity.pdbx_description
1 polymer ?
#
loop_
_entity_poly.entity_id
_entity_poly.type
_entity_poly.pdbx_seq_one_letter_code
_entity_poly.pdbx_strand_id
1 'polypeptide(L)'
;MPKMSHIQITRLQGGLAIASFSFGVLIAMVCLFFIEPLGEITYSAVSIVSELLVLCGAILGVKASYDVKFHRFEAELHKKADKQD
;
A
#
# COMPACT_ATOMS: atom_id res chain seq x y z
N MET A 1 0.50 13.71 22.06
CA MET A 1 0.38 12.89 20.85
C MET A 1 -0.69 11.84 21.09
N PRO A 2 -1.79 11.81 20.31
CA PRO A 2 -2.78 10.75 20.44
C PRO A 2 -2.14 9.39 20.10
N LYS A 3 -2.24 8.42 21.02
CA LYS A 3 -1.77 7.04 20.81
C LYS A 3 -2.72 6.36 19.83
N MET A 4 -2.38 6.37 18.55
CA MET A 4 -3.09 5.56 17.55
C MET A 4 -2.86 4.08 17.87
N SER A 5 -3.95 3.31 17.96
CA SER A 5 -3.89 1.85 18.10
C SER A 5 -3.20 1.26 16.86
N HIS A 6 -2.38 0.21 17.05
CA HIS A 6 -1.63 -0.46 15.99
C HIS A 6 -2.53 -0.84 14.80
N ILE A 7 -3.75 -1.30 15.08
CA ILE A 7 -4.78 -1.63 14.09
C ILE A 7 -5.15 -0.43 13.20
N GLN A 8 -5.21 0.77 13.75
CA GLN A 8 -5.51 1.99 12.98
C GLN A 8 -4.35 2.36 12.06
N ILE A 9 -3.10 2.18 12.52
CA ILE A 9 -1.90 2.42 11.74
C ILE A 9 -1.84 1.44 10.56
N THR A 10 -2.10 0.15 10.80
CA THR A 10 -2.11 -0.86 9.74
C THR A 10 -3.21 -0.59 8.70
N ARG A 11 -4.39 -0.14 9.15
CA ARG A 11 -5.50 0.21 8.25
C ARG A 11 -5.18 1.47 7.42
N LEU A 12 -4.50 2.44 8.02
CA LEU A 12 -4.02 3.64 7.33
C LEU A 12 -2.93 3.29 6.30
N GLN A 13 -2.00 2.39 6.64
CA GLN A 13 -0.98 1.89 5.70
C GLN A 13 -1.60 1.12 4.53
N GLY A 14 -2.62 0.30 4.77
CA GLY A 14 -3.38 -0.36 3.72
C GLY A 14 -4.11 0.64 2.82
N GLY A 15 -4.73 1.67 3.41
CA GLY A 15 -5.36 2.76 2.65
C GLY A 15 -4.37 3.55 1.79
N LEU A 16 -3.20 3.87 2.36
CA LEU A 16 -2.12 4.57 1.67
C LEU A 16 -1.53 3.74 0.53
N ALA A 17 -1.41 2.42 0.72
CA ALA A 17 -0.96 1.49 -0.30
C ALA A 17 -1.87 1.48 -1.53
N ILE A 18 -3.18 1.38 -1.29
CA ILE A 18 -4.20 1.41 -2.35
C ILE A 18 -4.20 2.77 -3.05
N ALA A 19 -4.12 3.86 -2.28
CA ALA A 19 -4.06 5.22 -2.82
C ALA A 19 -2.83 5.42 -3.71
N SER A 20 -1.62 5.04 -3.26
CA SER A 20 -0.40 5.16 -4.06
C SER A 20 -0.43 4.31 -5.33
N PHE A 21 -0.90 3.06 -5.24
CA PHE A 21 -1.02 2.19 -6.41
C PHE A 21 -2.00 2.78 -7.44
N SER A 22 -3.19 3.19 -6.99
CA SER A 22 -4.21 3.75 -7.86
C SER A 22 -3.77 5.06 -8.50
N PHE A 23 -3.04 5.93 -7.78
CA PHE A 23 -2.49 7.17 -8.34
C PHE A 23 -1.44 6.91 -9.43
N GLY A 24 -0.55 5.92 -9.24
CA GLY A 24 0.41 5.51 -10.28
C GLY A 24 -0.31 5.09 -11.57
N VAL A 25 -1.28 4.18 -11.46
CA VAL A 25 -2.07 3.70 -12.61
C VAL A 25 -2.82 4.85 -13.30
N LEU A 26 -3.40 5.77 -12.52
CA LEU A 26 -4.13 6.93 -13.06
C LEU A 26 -3.22 7.88 -13.82
N ILE A 27 -2.04 8.20 -13.28
CA ILE A 27 -1.05 9.06 -13.95
C ILE A 27 -0.58 8.42 -15.25
N ALA A 28 -0.26 7.12 -15.24
CA ALA A 28 0.11 6.41 -16.46
C ALA A 28 -1.02 6.47 -17.52
N MET A 29 -2.26 6.21 -17.13
CA MET A 29 -3.42 6.31 -18.03
C MET A 29 -3.56 7.72 -18.63
N VAL A 30 -3.47 8.78 -17.80
CA VAL A 30 -3.58 10.16 -18.27
C VAL A 30 -2.46 10.51 -19.24
N CYS A 31 -1.23 10.08 -18.96
CA CYS A 31 -0.10 10.34 -19.85
C CYS A 31 -0.11 9.51 -21.13
N LEU A 32 -0.65 8.29 -21.13
CA LEU A 32 -0.78 7.47 -22.33
C LEU A 32 -1.90 7.97 -23.26
N PHE A 33 -3.01 8.48 -22.72
CA PHE A 33 -4.24 8.71 -23.49
C PHE A 33 -4.66 10.19 -23.62
N PHE A 34 -4.19 11.09 -22.77
CA PHE A 34 -4.68 12.48 -22.70
C PHE A 34 -3.62 13.56 -22.93
N ILE A 35 -2.34 13.25 -22.80
CA ILE A 35 -1.25 14.22 -22.97
C ILE A 35 -0.37 13.79 -24.15
N GLU A 36 -0.33 14.61 -25.20
CA GLU A 36 0.65 14.49 -26.27
C GLU A 36 2.04 14.77 -25.67
N PRO A 37 2.96 13.80 -25.68
CA PRO A 37 4.18 13.92 -24.91
C PRO A 37 5.08 15.01 -25.49
N LEU A 38 5.52 15.93 -24.64
CA LEU A 38 6.46 17.01 -24.98
C LEU A 38 7.87 16.50 -25.32
N GLY A 39 8.11 15.18 -25.27
CA GLY A 39 9.36 14.51 -25.62
C GLY A 39 9.53 13.13 -24.97
N GLU A 40 10.49 12.35 -25.44
CA GLU A 40 10.80 10.98 -24.97
C GLU A 40 11.22 10.92 -23.48
N ILE A 41 11.86 11.99 -22.99
CA ILE A 41 12.31 12.11 -21.60
C ILE A 41 11.12 12.23 -20.64
N THR A 42 10.06 12.95 -21.03
CA THR A 42 8.86 13.11 -20.20
C THR A 42 8.11 11.78 -20.08
N TYR A 43 8.05 11.01 -21.17
CA TYR A 43 7.45 9.67 -21.16
C TYR A 43 8.19 8.72 -20.22
N SER A 44 9.52 8.74 -20.29
CA SER A 44 10.38 7.90 -19.45
C SER A 44 10.25 8.25 -17.97
N ALA A 45 10.25 9.55 -17.63
CA ALA A 45 10.09 10.01 -16.26
C ALA A 45 8.73 9.62 -15.66
N VAL A 46 7.64 9.77 -16.44
CA VAL A 46 6.31 9.37 -16.00
C VAL A 46 6.21 7.85 -15.81
N SER A 47 6.76 7.06 -16.73
CA SER A 47 6.76 5.60 -16.63
C SER A 47 7.47 5.14 -15.36
N ILE A 48 8.66 5.66 -15.08
CA ILE A 48 9.46 5.31 -13.89
C ILE A 48 8.72 5.69 -12.61
N VAL A 49 8.19 6.91 -12.53
CA VAL A 49 7.47 7.36 -11.33
C VAL A 49 6.20 6.54 -11.11
N SER A 50 5.48 6.20 -12.17
CA SER A 50 4.30 5.34 -12.09
C SER A 50 4.62 3.93 -11.62
N GLU A 51 5.67 3.30 -12.16
CA GLU A 51 6.13 1.99 -11.70
C GLU A 51 6.56 2.02 -10.22
N LEU A 52 7.30 3.05 -9.80
CA LEU A 52 7.71 3.20 -8.41
C LEU A 52 6.52 3.40 -7.47
N LEU A 53 5.48 4.15 -7.88
CA LEU A 53 4.25 4.30 -7.09
C LEU A 53 3.48 2.97 -6.97
N VAL A 54 3.36 2.23 -8.07
CA VAL A 54 2.74 0.91 -8.11
C VAL A 54 3.48 -0.07 -7.20
N LEU A 55 4.81 -0.10 -7.30
CA LEU A 55 5.67 -1.01 -6.54
C LEU A 55 5.67 -0.64 -5.04
N CYS A 56 5.67 0.65 -4.71
CA CYS A 56 5.50 1.14 -3.34
C CYS A 56 4.13 0.75 -2.76
N GLY A 57 3.06 0.94 -3.53
CA GLY A 57 1.71 0.51 -3.14
C GLY A 57 1.63 -1.00 -2.90
N ALA A 58 2.24 -1.82 -3.76
CA ALA A 58 2.29 -3.27 -3.59
C ALA A 58 3.03 -3.68 -2.31
N ILE A 59 4.21 -3.11 -2.04
CA ILE A 59 5.02 -3.44 -0.84
C ILE A 59 4.28 -3.04 0.44
N LEU A 60 3.72 -1.83 0.49
CA LEU A 60 2.96 -1.36 1.65
C LEU A 60 1.70 -2.19 1.88
N GLY A 61 1.01 -2.59 0.80
CA GLY A 61 -0.16 -3.46 0.87
C GLY A 61 0.17 -4.85 1.42
N VAL A 62 1.28 -5.44 0.97
CA VAL A 62 1.80 -6.71 1.50
C VAL A 62 2.13 -6.56 2.98
N LYS A 63 2.89 -5.53 3.37
CA LYS A 63 3.26 -5.27 4.77
C LYS A 63 2.04 -5.12 5.67
N ALA A 64 1.04 -4.34 5.25
CA ALA A 64 -0.20 -4.18 5.98
C ALA A 64 -0.99 -5.50 6.09
N SER A 65 -1.04 -6.29 5.01
CA SER A 65 -1.71 -7.60 5.00
C SER A 65 -1.05 -8.61 5.95
N TYR A 66 0.29 -8.63 6.02
CA TYR A 66 1.03 -9.47 6.95
C TYR A 66 0.83 -9.06 8.40
N ASP A 67 0.85 -7.76 8.68
CA ASP A 67 0.66 -7.23 10.04
C ASP A 67 -0.74 -7.59 10.60
N VAL A 68 -1.79 -7.47 9.78
CA VAL A 68 -3.15 -7.92 10.16
C VAL A 68 -3.20 -9.43 10.44
N LYS A 69 -2.58 -10.23 9.56
CA LYS A 69 -2.57 -11.69 9.73
C LYS A 69 -1.79 -12.13 10.95
N PHE A 70 -0.66 -11.51 11.22
CA PHE A 70 0.18 -11.80 12.38
C PHE A 70 -0.55 -11.44 13.68
N HIS A 71 -1.19 -10.28 13.73
CA HIS A 71 -1.94 -9.87 14.92
C HIS A 71 -3.16 -10.78 15.20
N ARG A 72 -3.84 -11.25 14.15
CA ARG A 72 -4.89 -12.26 14.29
C ARG A 72 -4.35 -13.59 14.80
N PHE A 73 -3.17 -13.99 14.33
CA PHE A 73 -2.50 -15.21 14.76
C PHE A 73 -2.07 -15.15 16.24
N GLU A 74 -1.52 -14.01 16.67
CA GLU A 74 -1.16 -13.73 18.06
C GLU A 74 -2.39 -13.81 18.98
N ALA A 75 -3.52 -13.21 18.57
CA ALA A 75 -4.78 -13.29 19.31
C ALA A 75 -5.31 -14.73 19.41
N GLU A 76 -5.18 -15.53 18.36
CA GLU A 76 -5.57 -16.95 18.40
C GLU A 76 -4.65 -17.79 19.31
N LEU A 77 -3.35 -17.51 19.33
CA LEU A 77 -2.39 -18.13 20.25
C LEU A 77 -2.74 -17.81 21.70
N HIS A 78 -3.00 -16.54 22.02
CA HIS A 78 -3.33 -16.10 23.37
C HIS A 78 -4.63 -16.74 23.87
N LYS A 79 -5.65 -16.84 23.01
CA LYS A 79 -6.92 -17.51 23.32
C LYS A 79 -6.77 -19.02 23.56
N LYS A 80 -5.83 -19.67 22.89
CA LYS A 80 -5.54 -21.10 23.10
C LYS A 80 -4.73 -21.34 24.37
N ALA A 81 -3.79 -20.45 24.68
CA ALA A 81 -3.01 -20.51 25.91
C ALA A 81 -3.88 -20.28 27.17
N ASP A 82 -4.83 -19.35 27.10
CA ASP A 82 -5.79 -19.05 28.18
C ASP A 82 -6.80 -20.20 28.43
N LYS A 83 -7.00 -21.08 27.45
CA LYS A 83 -7.88 -22.26 27.58
C LYS A 83 -7.19 -23.49 28.21
N GLN A 84 -5.97 -23.35 28.71
CA GLN A 84 -5.20 -24.46 29.29
C GLN A 84 -5.16 -24.47 30.83
N ASP A 85 -6.05 -23.72 31.48
CA ASP A 85 -6.45 -23.84 32.90
C ASP A 85 -7.91 -24.32 33.00
#